data_AF-A0AAE7B7N8-F1
#
_entry.id   AF-A0AAE7B7N8-F1
#
_cell.length_a   1.000
_cell.length_b   1.000
_cell.length_c   1.000
_cell.angle_alpha   90.00
_cell.angle_beta   90.00
_cell.angle_gamma   90.00
#
_symmetry.space_group_name_H-M   'P 1'
#
loop_
_entity.id
_entity.type
_entity.pdbx_description
1 polymer ?
#
loop_
_entity_poly.entity_id
_entity_poly.type
_entity_poly.pdbx_seq_one_letter_code
_entity_poly.pdbx_strand_id
1 'polypeptide(L)' 'MNIEYKFLQKAIVDKNYVCFSYENKNYKNVKPLKLDSENRLTSDKGVFEFEKIRKLVVLKERF' A
#
# COMPACT_ATOMS: atom_id res chain seq x y z
N MET A 1 -17.31 -0.64 0.42
CA MET A 1 -16.01 -1.06 -0.15
C MET A 1 -15.17 0.20 -0.33
N ASN A 2 -14.07 0.34 0.42
CA ASN A 2 -13.22 1.54 0.33
C ASN A 2 -12.46 1.53 -1.00
N ILE A 3 -12.48 2.63 -1.75
CA ILE A 3 -11.88 2.71 -3.09
C ILE A 3 -10.35 2.59 -3.04
N GLU A 4 -9.72 3.16 -2.00
CA GLU A 4 -8.28 3.07 -1.76
C GLU A 4 -7.82 1.62 -1.58
N TYR A 5 -8.67 0.80 -0.96
CA TYR A 5 -8.40 -0.62 -0.77
C TYR A 5 -8.32 -1.37 -2.11
N LYS A 6 -9.23 -1.04 -3.05
CA LYS A 6 -9.17 -1.61 -4.40
C LYS A 6 -7.93 -1.17 -5.16
N PHE A 7 -7.54 0.10 -5.02
CA PHE A 7 -6.32 0.60 -5.64
C PHE A 7 -5.08 -0.11 -5.11
N LEU A 8 -5.02 -0.37 -3.80
CA LEU A 8 -3.91 -1.11 -3.21
C LEU A 8 -3.86 -2.56 -3.69
N GLN A 9 -5.01 -3.26 -3.72
CA GLN A 9 -5.08 -4.61 -4.28
C GLN A 9 -4.63 -4.65 -5.74
N LYS A 10 -5.08 -3.69 -6.56
CA LYS A 10 -4.65 -3.59 -7.95
C LYS A 10 -3.17 -3.28 -8.08
N ALA A 11 -2.61 -2.43 -7.21
CA ALA A 11 -1.17 -2.14 -7.19
C ALA A 11 -0.33 -3.39 -6.89
N ILE A 12 -0.78 -4.26 -5.98
CA ILE A 12 -0.12 -5.55 -5.69
C ILE A 12 -0.13 -6.44 -6.94
N VAL A 13 -1.30 -6.61 -7.58
CA VAL A 13 -1.46 -7.46 -8.77
C VAL A 13 -0.62 -6.95 -9.94
N ASP A 14 -0.68 -5.65 -10.19
CA ASP A 14 0.03 -5.00 -11.30
C ASP A 14 1.52 -4.74 -10.98
N LYS A 15 1.97 -5.08 -9.76
CA LYS A 15 3.33 -4.84 -9.22
C LYS A 15 3.77 -3.38 -9.32
N ASN A 16 2.86 -2.45 -9.02
CA ASN A 16 3.18 -1.02 -8.96
C ASN A 16 3.68 -0.65 -7.57
N TYR A 17 4.67 0.24 -7.51
CA TYR A 17 5.05 0.87 -6.26
C TYR A 17 3.90 1.72 -5.69
N VAL A 18 3.89 1.92 -4.37
CA VAL A 18 2.94 2.81 -3.69
C VAL A 18 3.66 3.78 -2.76
N CYS A 19 3.02 4.93 -2.56
CA CYS A 19 3.39 5.93 -1.56
C CYS A 19 2.21 6.16 -0.63
N PHE A 20 2.50 6.36 0.65
CA PHE A 20 1.47 6.70 1.64
C PHE A 20 2.08 7.30 2.88
N SER A 21 1.23 7.88 3.72
CA SER A 21 1.57 8.28 5.09
C SER A 21 1.02 7.28 6.09
N TYR A 22 1.79 7.00 7.14
CA TYR A 22 1.44 6.10 8.23
C TYR A 22 2.03 6.65 9.53
N GLU A 23 1.18 6.89 10.53
CA GLU A 23 1.57 7.40 11.86
C GLU A 23 2.58 8.58 11.81
N ASN A 24 2.22 9.64 11.07
CA ASN A 24 3.03 10.85 10.85
C ASN A 24 4.33 10.66 10.05
N LYS A 25 4.62 9.45 9.56
CA LYS A 25 5.75 9.18 8.67
C LYS A 25 5.30 8.99 7.24
N ASN A 26 6.07 9.53 6.30
CA ASN A 26 5.84 9.35 4.87
C ASN A 26 6.68 8.20 4.34
N TYR A 27 6.04 7.30 3.60
CA TYR A 27 6.65 6.17 2.93
C TYR A 27 6.52 6.35 1.42
N LYS A 28 7.64 6.19 0.71
CA LYS A 28 7.73 6.34 -0.75
C LYS A 28 8.36 5.10 -1.36
N ASN A 29 7.97 4.80 -2.61
CA ASN A 29 8.47 3.65 -3.38
C ASN A 29 8.39 2.33 -2.59
N VAL A 30 7.26 2.13 -1.90
CA VAL A 30 6.98 0.90 -1.15
C VAL A 30 6.52 -0.16 -2.14
N LYS A 31 7.05 -1.38 -2.04
CA LYS A 31 6.62 -2.54 -2.81
C LYS A 31 5.50 -3.25 -2.04
N PRO A 32 4.22 -3.04 -2.38
CA PRO A 32 3.15 -3.77 -1.71
C PRO A 32 3.19 -5.23 -2.19
N LEU A 33 3.35 -6.17 -1.26
CA LEU A 33 3.53 -7.59 -1.59
C LEU A 33 2.22 -8.37 -1.43
N LYS A 34 1.51 -8.12 -0.32
CA LYS A 34 0.30 -8.85 0.02
C LYS A 34 -0.60 -8.03 0.93
N LEU A 35 -1.91 -8.24 0.80
CA LEU A 35 -2.88 -7.81 1.79
C LEU A 35 -3.47 -9.04 2.49
N ASP A 36 -3.39 -9.08 3.82
CA ASP A 36 -3.92 -10.18 4.61
C ASP A 36 -5.39 -9.92 5.00
N SER A 37 -6.07 -10.97 5.49
CA SER A 37 -7.49 -10.94 5.87
C SER A 37 -7.82 -9.93 6.98
N GLU A 38 -6.82 -9.53 7.77
CA GLU A 38 -6.91 -8.48 8.79
C GLU A 38 -6.67 -7.07 8.22
N ASN A 39 -6.68 -6.88 6.89
CA ASN A 39 -6.36 -5.61 6.21
C ASN A 39 -4.96 -5.08 6.56
N ARG A 40 -4.00 -5.97 6.76
CA ARG A 40 -2.58 -5.61 6.92
C ARG A 40 -1.87 -5.71 5.58
N LEU A 41 -1.19 -4.63 5.20
CA LEU A 41 -0.33 -4.56 4.03
C LEU A 41 1.07 -5.03 4.42
N THR A 42 1.51 -6.14 3.84
CA THR A 42 2.90 -6.59 3.89
C THR A 42 3.67 -6.00 2.71
N SER A 43 4.85 -5.45 2.96
CA SER A 43 5.70 -4.78 1.97
C SER A 43 7.19 -5.02 2.19
N ASP A 44 8.04 -4.56 1.27
CA ASP A 44 9.50 -4.56 1.44
C ASP A 44 9.99 -3.65 2.60
N LYS A 45 9.15 -2.72 3.07
CA LYS A 45 9.47 -1.79 4.16
C LYS A 45 8.88 -2.21 5.51
N GLY A 46 8.14 -3.31 5.56
CA GLY A 46 7.49 -3.81 6.77
C GLY A 46 6.00 -4.06 6.59
N VAL A 47 5.28 -4.17 7.71
CA VAL A 47 3.85 -4.46 7.77
C VAL A 47 3.11 -3.22 8.25
N PHE A 48 2.02 -2.87 7.57
CA PHE A 48 1.23 -1.67 7.84
C PHE A 48 -0.27 -2.01 7.95
N GLU A 49 -0.94 -1.50 8.97
CA GLU A 49 -2.39 -1.60 9.09
C GLU A 49 -3.06 -0.64 8.11
N PHE A 50 -3.89 -1.14 7.19
CA PHE A 50 -4.51 -0.34 6.14
C PHE A 50 -5.36 0.82 6.69
N GLU A 51 -6.01 0.65 7.84
CA GLU A 51 -6.83 1.69 8.47
C GLU A 51 -6.02 2.92 8.92
N LYS A 52 -4.71 2.75 9.15
CA LYS A 52 -3.81 3.84 9.52
C LYS A 52 -3.09 4.46 8.32
N ILE A 53 -3.19 3.83 7.15
CA ILE A 53 -2.64 4.35 5.90
C ILE A 53 -3.49 5.55 5.47
N ARG A 54 -2.82 6.66 5.14
CA ARG A 54 -3.45 7.87 4.62
C ARG A 54 -2.74 8.35 3.37
N LYS A 55 -3.49 9.01 2.48
CA LYS A 55 -2.96 9.59 1.24
C LYS A 55 -2.26 8.54 0.37
N LEU A 56 -2.91 7.39 0.16
CA LEU A 56 -2.37 6.33 -0.69
C LEU A 56 -2.29 6.81 -2.14
N VAL A 57 -1.12 6.67 -2.75
CA VAL A 57 -0.88 6.96 -4.16
C VAL A 57 -0.20 5.75 -4.80
N VAL A 58 -0.80 5.23 -5.86
CA VAL A 58 -0.19 4.19 -6.70
C VAL A 58 0.70 4.87 -7.74
N LEU A 59 1.96 4.47 -7.79
CA LEU A 59 2.92 4.98 -8.77
C LEU A 59 2.74 4.24 -10.10
N LYS A 60 3.11 4.89 -11.20
CA LYS A 60 3.10 4.25 -12.53
C LYS A 60 4.28 3.29 -12.74
N GLU A 61 5.32 3.43 -11.91
CA GLU A 61 6.51 2.58 -11.94
C GLU A 61 6.24 1.22 -11.32
N ARG A 62 6.73 0.17 -11.98
CA ARG A 62 6.58 -1.24 -11.58
C ARG A 62 7.89 -1.84 -11.07
N PHE A 63 7.80 -2.97 -10.37
CA PHE A 63 8.94 -3.74 -9.85
C PHE A 63 8.85 -5.25 -10.09
#